data_AF-A0A1I1LZC9-F1
#
_entry.id   AF-A0A1I1LZC9-F1
#
_cell.length_a   1.000
_cell.length_b   1.000
_cell.length_c   1.000
_cell.angle_alpha   90.00
_cell.angle_beta   90.00
_cell.angle_gamma   90.00
#
_symmetry.space_group_name_H-M   'P 1'
#
loop_
_entity.id
_entity.type
_entity.pdbx_description
1 polymer ?
#
loop_
_entity_poly.entity_id
_entity_poly.type
_entity_poly.pdbx_seq_one_letter_code
_entity_poly.pdbx_strand_id
1 'polypeptide(L)'
;MHRSQIALLAGLTALAGCGYTGPITFSPPPSQFAVSVPPEAADRVQNYTYARVTTTLNGVPVTGAVCGLRSTEIDSGFVTPAVIDLPVYHRPPPPATLFCTYLDHQASRLVHAKQVAEIKGDPRPRSFEMIVSLLSNAVADALDFWTYAARNEEIVIELAD
;
A
#
# COMPACT_ATOMS: atom_id res chain seq x y z
N MET A 1 -60.88 32.34 20.44
CA MET A 1 -60.41 32.80 19.12
C MET A 1 -59.76 31.62 18.41
N HIS A 2 -60.51 30.95 17.54
CA HIS A 2 -60.09 29.78 16.76
C HIS A 2 -59.68 30.28 15.38
N ARG A 3 -58.42 30.05 14.97
CA ARG A 3 -57.86 30.56 13.72
C ARG A 3 -57.83 29.47 12.66
N SER A 4 -58.28 29.88 11.48
CA SER A 4 -58.57 29.16 10.25
C SER A 4 -57.44 28.32 9.66
N GLN A 5 -57.87 27.21 9.04
CA GLN A 5 -57.62 26.73 7.66
C GLN A 5 -56.23 26.92 7.04
N ILE A 6 -55.74 25.89 6.35
CA ILE A 6 -55.46 25.89 4.88
C ILE A 6 -55.00 24.47 4.50
N ALA A 7 -55.80 23.81 3.67
CA ALA A 7 -55.34 22.70 2.84
C ALA A 7 -54.69 23.30 1.58
N LEU A 8 -53.50 22.82 1.21
CA LEU A 8 -52.85 23.16 -0.05
C LEU A 8 -52.27 21.90 -0.69
N LEU A 9 -52.90 21.47 -1.77
CA LEU A 9 -52.41 20.53 -2.77
C LEU A 9 -51.31 21.19 -3.61
N ALA A 10 -50.20 20.48 -3.83
CA ALA A 10 -49.38 20.46 -5.05
C ALA A 10 -48.17 19.55 -4.72
N GLY A 11 -47.80 18.52 -5.46
CA GLY A 11 -47.80 18.41 -6.92
C GLY A 11 -46.36 18.11 -7.32
N LEU A 12 -46.10 16.83 -7.64
CA LEU A 12 -44.99 16.27 -8.41
C LEU A 12 -43.77 17.15 -8.76
N THR A 13 -42.57 16.68 -8.42
CA THR A 13 -41.46 16.64 -9.39
C THR A 13 -40.57 15.44 -9.12
N ALA A 14 -40.51 14.57 -10.12
CA ALA A 14 -39.57 13.48 -10.23
C ALA A 14 -38.15 14.04 -10.46
N LEU A 15 -37.23 13.64 -9.60
CA LEU A 15 -35.82 13.51 -9.90
C LEU A 15 -35.52 12.05 -9.51
N ALA A 16 -35.66 11.04 -10.38
CA ALA A 16 -34.83 10.85 -11.57
C ALA A 16 -33.37 11.26 -11.36
N GLY A 17 -32.85 11.07 -10.14
CA GLY A 17 -31.42 10.89 -9.94
C GLY A 17 -31.07 9.52 -10.50
N CYS A 18 -30.44 9.51 -11.67
CA CYS A 18 -29.90 8.33 -12.31
C CYS A 18 -29.07 7.55 -11.28
N GLY A 19 -29.63 6.46 -10.78
CA GLY A 19 -28.88 5.44 -10.08
C GLY A 19 -27.91 4.86 -11.10
N TYR A 20 -26.69 5.40 -11.12
CA TYR A 20 -25.57 4.76 -11.78
C TYR A 20 -25.28 3.48 -10.99
N THR A 21 -26.04 2.42 -11.29
CA THR A 21 -25.69 1.05 -10.95
C THR A 21 -24.67 0.59 -11.99
N GLY A 22 -23.52 1.26 -12.04
CA GLY A 22 -22.33 0.63 -12.59
C GLY A 22 -22.06 -0.65 -11.79
N PRO A 23 -21.43 -1.67 -12.39
CA PRO A 23 -21.03 -2.85 -11.64
C PRO A 23 -20.20 -2.37 -10.45
N ILE A 24 -20.76 -2.54 -9.25
CA ILE A 24 -20.01 -2.39 -8.01
C ILE A 24 -19.06 -3.58 -8.03
N THR A 25 -17.89 -3.42 -8.65
CA THR A 25 -16.78 -4.34 -8.47
C THR A 25 -16.43 -4.26 -7.00
N PHE A 26 -17.04 -5.16 -6.22
CA PHE A 26 -16.69 -5.42 -4.83
C PHE A 26 -15.28 -6.01 -4.87
N SER A 27 -14.29 -5.14 -4.97
CA SER A 27 -12.90 -5.53 -4.76
C SER A 27 -12.82 -5.85 -3.26
N PRO A 28 -12.54 -7.11 -2.87
CA PRO A 28 -12.42 -7.44 -1.45
C PRO A 28 -11.36 -6.53 -0.82
N PRO A 29 -11.53 -6.14 0.45
CA PRO A 29 -10.52 -5.34 1.13
C PRO A 29 -9.19 -6.10 1.04
N PRO A 30 -8.08 -5.40 0.75
CA PRO A 30 -6.80 -6.05 0.58
C PRO A 30 -6.42 -6.80 1.86
N SER A 31 -6.04 -8.07 1.70
CA SER A 31 -5.57 -8.88 2.82
C SER A 31 -4.16 -8.41 3.22
N GLN A 32 -3.90 -8.36 4.53
CA GLN A 32 -2.59 -8.00 5.07
C GLN A 32 -1.71 -9.25 5.15
N PHE A 33 -0.57 -9.24 4.47
CA PHE A 33 0.42 -10.31 4.52
C PHE A 33 1.75 -9.79 5.05
N ALA A 34 2.21 -10.38 6.16
CA ALA A 34 3.55 -10.14 6.66
C ALA A 34 4.55 -10.90 5.78
N VAL A 35 5.51 -10.18 5.21
CA VAL A 35 6.55 -10.81 4.42
C VAL A 35 7.53 -11.55 5.34
N SER A 36 7.90 -12.77 4.95
CA SER A 36 8.92 -13.54 5.66
C SER A 36 10.32 -13.05 5.30
N VAL A 37 11.14 -12.87 6.32
CA VAL A 37 12.56 -12.53 6.19
C VAL A 37 13.36 -13.76 6.62
N PRO A 38 14.29 -14.26 5.79
CA PRO A 38 15.18 -15.36 6.18
C PRO A 38 15.98 -15.01 7.44
N PRO A 39 16.27 -15.98 8.34
CA PRO A 39 17.02 -15.73 9.57
C PRO A 39 18.36 -15.01 9.35
N GLU A 40 19.01 -15.26 8.22
CA GLU A 40 20.30 -14.68 7.82
C GLU A 40 20.22 -13.20 7.42
N ALA A 41 19.01 -12.69 7.14
CA ALA A 41 18.75 -11.29 6.80
C ALA A 41 18.04 -10.53 7.92
N ALA A 42 17.61 -11.21 8.99
CA ALA A 42 16.80 -10.63 10.06
C ALA A 42 17.54 -9.54 10.86
N ASP A 43 18.86 -9.68 11.04
CA ASP A 43 19.74 -8.72 11.71
C ASP A 43 19.88 -7.39 10.95
N ARG A 44 19.54 -7.40 9.66
CA ARG A 44 19.59 -6.22 8.78
C ARG A 44 18.27 -5.46 8.72
N VAL A 45 17.19 -6.04 9.24
CA VAL A 45 15.86 -5.40 9.30
C VAL A 45 15.79 -4.46 10.48
N GLN A 46 15.35 -3.24 10.24
CA GLN A 46 15.19 -2.21 11.26
C GLN A 46 13.74 -1.96 11.64
N ASN A 47 12.88 -1.97 10.64
CA ASN A 47 11.46 -1.68 10.81
C ASN A 47 10.69 -2.32 9.65
N TYR A 48 9.38 -2.18 9.68
CA TYR A 48 8.50 -2.56 8.59
C TYR A 48 7.73 -1.35 8.09
N THR A 49 7.56 -1.29 6.78
CA THR A 49 6.61 -0.41 6.10
C THR A 49 5.57 -1.27 5.40
N TYR A 50 4.54 -0.68 4.79
CA TYR A 50 3.56 -1.45 4.04
C TYR A 50 3.32 -0.84 2.67
N ALA A 51 3.05 -1.71 1.70
CA ALA A 51 2.74 -1.36 0.32
C ALA A 51 1.46 -2.06 -0.12
N ARG A 52 0.77 -1.48 -1.11
CA ARG A 52 -0.38 -2.12 -1.75
C ARG A 52 0.06 -2.76 -3.06
N VAL A 53 -0.39 -3.97 -3.32
CA VAL A 53 -0.12 -4.67 -4.58
C VAL A 53 -1.42 -4.98 -5.28
N THR A 54 -1.52 -4.54 -6.53
CA THR A 54 -2.70 -4.73 -7.40
C THR A 54 -2.24 -5.38 -8.71
N THR A 55 -2.96 -6.40 -9.16
CA THR A 55 -2.77 -7.01 -10.48
C THR A 55 -3.80 -6.48 -11.45
N THR A 56 -3.38 -6.24 -12.68
CA THR A 56 -4.25 -5.83 -13.79
C THR A 56 -4.08 -6.79 -14.97
N LEU A 57 -5.15 -6.98 -15.74
CA LEU A 57 -5.15 -7.69 -17.02
C LEU A 57 -5.86 -6.81 -18.05
N ASN A 58 -5.17 -6.46 -19.12
CA ASN A 58 -5.59 -5.45 -20.08
C ASN A 58 -6.00 -4.12 -19.42
N GLY A 59 -5.26 -3.71 -18.39
CA GLY A 59 -5.53 -2.50 -17.60
C GLY A 59 -6.74 -2.59 -16.66
N VAL A 60 -7.41 -3.75 -16.58
CA VAL A 60 -8.54 -3.98 -15.66
C VAL A 60 -8.05 -4.70 -14.39
N PRO A 61 -8.37 -4.21 -13.18
CA PRO A 61 -7.97 -4.88 -11.95
C PRO A 61 -8.55 -6.30 -11.86
N VAL A 62 -7.70 -7.26 -11.53
CA VAL A 62 -8.10 -8.66 -11.27
C VAL A 62 -7.89 -9.01 -9.81
N THR A 63 -8.82 -9.78 -9.27
CA THR A 63 -8.80 -10.29 -7.89
C THR A 63 -8.47 -11.77 -7.90
N GLY A 64 -7.66 -12.24 -6.96
CA GLY A 64 -7.34 -13.65 -6.80
C GLY A 64 -6.06 -14.09 -7.52
N ALA A 65 -5.24 -13.16 -8.03
CA ALA A 65 -3.94 -13.55 -8.60
C ALA A 65 -2.97 -13.94 -7.46
N VAL A 66 -2.29 -15.07 -7.65
CA VAL A 66 -1.30 -15.56 -6.70
C VAL A 66 0.02 -14.91 -7.03
N CYS A 67 0.54 -14.11 -6.11
CA CYS A 67 1.75 -13.35 -6.28
C CYS A 67 2.80 -13.73 -5.24
N GLY A 68 4.05 -13.43 -5.54
CA GLY A 68 5.11 -13.46 -4.55
C GLY A 68 6.22 -12.47 -4.83
N LEU A 69 6.89 -12.06 -3.75
CA LEU A 69 8.04 -11.16 -3.78
C LEU A 69 9.24 -11.91 -3.22
N ARG A 70 10.23 -12.18 -4.06
CA ARG A 70 11.37 -13.03 -3.72
C ARG A 70 12.72 -12.39 -3.99
N SER A 71 13.61 -12.47 -3.02
CA SER A 71 15.05 -12.23 -3.15
C SER A 71 15.79 -13.12 -2.14
N THR A 72 17.10 -12.97 -2.00
CA THR A 72 17.85 -13.63 -0.93
C THR A 72 17.52 -13.10 0.47
N GLU A 73 16.84 -11.95 0.58
CA GLU A 73 16.53 -11.29 1.87
C GLU A 73 15.03 -11.26 2.18
N ILE A 74 14.18 -11.68 1.24
CA ILE A 74 12.73 -11.60 1.35
C ILE A 74 12.08 -12.76 0.60
N ASP A 75 11.12 -13.44 1.23
CA ASP A 75 10.23 -14.39 0.55
C ASP A 75 8.81 -14.19 1.07
N SER A 76 7.89 -13.93 0.16
CA SER A 76 6.48 -13.78 0.49
C SER A 76 5.62 -14.33 -0.63
N GLY A 77 4.52 -14.97 -0.23
CA GLY A 77 3.41 -15.34 -1.09
C GLY A 77 2.13 -14.67 -0.59
N PHE A 78 1.37 -14.08 -1.50
CA PHE A 78 0.14 -13.36 -1.21
C PHE A 78 -0.84 -13.44 -2.38
N VAL A 79 -2.10 -13.06 -2.15
CA VAL A 79 -3.14 -13.02 -3.17
C VAL A 79 -3.61 -11.59 -3.35
N THR A 80 -3.54 -11.06 -4.57
CA THR A 80 -3.89 -9.66 -4.86
C THR A 80 -5.41 -9.47 -5.05
N PRO A 81 -5.97 -8.29 -4.70
CA PRO A 81 -5.28 -7.14 -4.11
C PRO A 81 -4.83 -7.42 -2.66
N ALA A 82 -3.61 -6.97 -2.32
CA ALA A 82 -2.98 -7.25 -1.03
C ALA A 82 -2.32 -5.98 -0.46
N VAL A 83 -2.25 -5.90 0.86
CA VAL A 83 -1.32 -5.03 1.58
C VAL A 83 -0.22 -5.91 2.13
N ILE A 84 1.03 -5.62 1.80
CA ILE A 84 2.17 -6.42 2.25
C ILE A 84 3.08 -5.59 3.16
N ASP A 85 3.51 -6.17 4.27
CA ASP A 85 4.49 -5.54 5.16
C ASP A 85 5.90 -5.81 4.64
N LEU A 86 6.60 -4.76 4.23
CA LEU A 86 7.95 -4.82 3.68
C LEU A 86 8.99 -4.44 4.75
N PRO A 87 10.07 -5.22 4.91
CA PRO A 87 11.18 -4.85 5.77
C PRO A 87 11.91 -3.61 5.24
N VAL A 88 12.40 -2.80 6.17
CA VAL A 88 13.28 -1.65 5.95
C VAL A 88 14.69 -2.03 6.40
N TYR A 89 15.67 -1.86 5.52
CA TYR A 89 17.06 -2.26 5.70
C TYR A 89 18.00 -1.06 5.86
N HIS A 90 19.10 -1.23 6.58
CA HIS A 90 20.18 -0.22 6.73
C HIS A 90 21.10 -0.07 5.51
N ARG A 91 21.01 -0.98 4.54
CA ARG A 91 21.78 -0.97 3.31
C ARG A 91 20.88 -1.45 2.17
N PRO A 92 21.16 -1.09 0.92
CA PRO A 92 20.36 -1.54 -0.20
C PRO A 92 20.29 -3.09 -0.23
N PRO A 93 19.11 -3.70 -0.07
CA PRO A 93 18.97 -5.13 -0.29
C PRO A 93 19.06 -5.42 -1.81
N PRO A 94 19.38 -6.66 -2.21
CA PRO A 94 19.40 -7.05 -3.62
C PRO A 94 18.01 -6.90 -4.24
N PRO A 95 17.92 -6.72 -5.57
CA PRO A 95 16.64 -6.65 -6.25
C PRO A 95 15.77 -7.88 -5.96
N ALA A 96 14.47 -7.67 -5.78
CA ALA A 96 13.49 -8.74 -5.60
C ALA A 96 12.69 -8.95 -6.88
N THR A 97 12.31 -10.19 -7.16
CA THR A 97 11.39 -10.53 -8.24
C THR A 97 9.98 -10.56 -7.69
N LEU A 98 9.13 -9.66 -8.20
CA LEU A 98 7.68 -9.74 -8.05
C LEU A 98 7.13 -10.58 -9.18
N PHE A 99 6.56 -11.72 -8.87
CA PHE A 99 5.90 -12.60 -9.84
C PHE A 99 4.44 -12.76 -9.47
N CYS A 100 3.57 -12.81 -10.47
CA CYS A 100 2.14 -13.01 -10.29
C CYS A 100 1.61 -13.98 -11.35
N THR A 101 0.67 -14.83 -10.95
CA THR A 101 -0.02 -15.77 -11.82
C THR A 101 -1.52 -15.71 -11.57
N TYR A 102 -2.30 -15.66 -12.64
CA TYR A 102 -3.75 -15.70 -12.61
C TYR A 102 -4.26 -16.47 -13.82
N LEU A 103 -4.90 -17.62 -13.59
CA LEU A 103 -5.27 -18.56 -14.65
C LEU A 103 -4.03 -18.92 -15.50
N ASP A 104 -4.09 -18.69 -16.81
CA ASP A 104 -2.99 -18.94 -17.76
C ASP A 104 -2.07 -17.71 -17.96
N HIS A 105 -2.36 -16.59 -17.28
CA HIS A 105 -1.60 -15.35 -17.40
C HIS A 105 -0.54 -15.24 -16.31
N GLN A 106 0.62 -14.72 -16.70
CA GLN A 106 1.75 -14.53 -15.79
C GLN A 106 2.45 -13.20 -16.02
N ALA A 107 3.01 -12.65 -14.96
CA ALA A 107 3.91 -11.51 -15.03
C ALA A 107 5.07 -11.69 -14.05
N SER A 108 6.21 -11.13 -14.43
CA SER A 108 7.40 -11.06 -13.59
C SER A 108 8.07 -9.71 -13.78
N ARG A 109 8.39 -9.05 -12.68
CA ARG A 109 9.03 -7.74 -12.65
C ARG A 109 10.15 -7.74 -11.62
N LEU A 110 11.30 -7.20 -12.01
CA LEU A 110 12.36 -6.91 -11.06
C LEU A 110 12.03 -5.60 -10.32
N VAL A 111 12.01 -5.68 -8.99
CA VAL A 111 11.75 -4.58 -8.07
C VAL A 111 13.07 -4.23 -7.38
N HIS A 112 13.60 -3.06 -7.71
CA HIS A 112 14.78 -2.53 -7.06
C HIS A 112 14.40 -1.83 -5.76
N ALA A 113 15.21 -2.02 -4.72
CA ALA A 113 15.06 -1.25 -3.51
C ALA A 113 15.37 0.22 -3.77
N LYS A 114 14.62 1.07 -3.09
CA LYS A 114 14.76 2.52 -3.13
C LYS A 114 15.17 2.99 -1.74
N GLN A 115 16.00 4.03 -1.72
CA GLN A 115 16.29 4.72 -0.48
C GLN A 115 15.01 5.42 -0.02
N VAL A 116 14.61 5.15 1.20
CA VAL A 116 13.52 5.85 1.86
C VAL A 116 14.12 6.73 2.93
N ALA A 117 14.06 8.04 2.72
CA ALA A 117 14.31 8.97 3.80
C ALA A 117 13.03 9.07 4.63
N GLU A 118 12.83 8.22 5.64
CA GLU A 118 11.81 8.48 6.67
C GLU A 118 12.18 7.70 7.95
N ILE A 119 12.14 8.27 9.16
CA ILE A 119 10.99 8.97 9.77
C ILE A 119 11.43 10.14 10.67
N LYS A 120 10.89 11.36 10.42
CA LYS A 120 10.71 12.39 11.45
C LYS A 120 9.76 11.81 12.49
N GLY A 121 10.24 11.65 13.71
CA GLY A 121 9.47 11.11 14.83
C GLY A 121 8.10 11.78 14.96
N ASP A 122 7.13 10.95 15.34
CA ASP A 122 5.82 11.31 15.91
C ASP A 122 5.81 12.73 16.54
N PRO A 123 4.91 13.65 16.15
CA PRO A 123 4.89 15.00 16.69
C PRO A 123 4.30 14.97 18.10
N ARG A 124 5.08 14.51 19.08
CA ARG A 124 4.76 14.74 20.49
C ARG A 124 5.39 16.05 20.92
N PRO A 125 4.59 17.01 21.42
CA PRO A 125 5.15 18.23 21.95
C PRO A 125 5.68 17.93 23.35
N ARG A 126 6.94 18.27 23.64
CA ARG A 126 7.32 19.24 24.69
C ARG A 126 8.79 19.09 25.13
N SER A 127 9.52 20.17 24.88
CA SER A 127 10.52 20.81 25.75
C SER A 127 11.92 20.21 25.97
N PHE A 128 12.33 19.13 25.31
CA PHE A 128 13.73 18.63 25.41
C PHE A 128 14.54 18.68 24.08
N GLU A 129 13.98 19.15 22.98
CA GLU A 129 14.57 18.97 21.63
C GLU A 129 15.58 20.03 21.15
N MET A 130 15.82 21.09 21.92
CA MET A 130 16.67 22.18 21.42
C MET A 130 18.18 21.86 21.47
N ILE A 131 18.61 20.90 22.31
CA ILE A 131 20.02 20.45 22.37
C ILE A 131 20.26 19.27 21.42
N VAL A 132 19.24 18.46 21.13
CA VAL A 132 19.37 17.28 20.25
C VAL A 132 19.45 17.68 18.77
N SER A 133 18.85 18.82 18.38
CA SER A 133 18.80 19.28 16.97
C SER A 133 20.16 19.48 16.29
N LEU A 134 21.25 19.72 17.04
CA LEU A 134 22.60 19.82 16.48
C LEU A 134 23.26 18.45 16.25
N LEU A 135 22.89 17.42 17.02
CA LEU A 135 23.34 16.04 16.81
C LEU A 135 22.46 15.32 15.76
N SER A 136 21.17 15.64 15.67
CA SER A 136 20.23 15.04 14.72
C SER A 136 20.61 15.24 13.26
N ASN A 137 21.18 16.40 12.91
CA ASN A 137 21.58 16.70 11.53
C ASN A 137 22.81 15.87 11.08
N ALA A 138 23.67 15.45 12.02
CA ALA A 138 24.77 14.55 11.71
C ALA A 138 24.34 13.07 11.62
N VAL A 139 23.21 12.71 12.24
CA VAL A 139 22.63 11.35 12.17
C VAL A 139 21.67 11.21 10.98
N ALA A 140 21.08 12.30 10.49
CA ALA A 140 20.20 12.30 9.32
C ALA A 140 20.92 11.89 8.03
N ASP A 141 22.20 12.24 7.87
CA ASP A 141 23.06 11.78 6.77
C ASP A 141 23.57 10.34 6.95
N ALA A 142 23.31 9.70 8.10
CA ALA A 142 23.85 8.38 8.44
C ALA A 142 22.82 7.23 8.36
N LEU A 143 21.55 7.53 8.06
CA LEU A 143 20.50 6.51 8.01
C LEU A 143 20.06 6.28 6.55
N ASP A 144 20.90 5.55 5.83
CA ASP A 144 20.58 4.97 4.53
C ASP A 144 19.53 3.86 4.69
N PHE A 145 18.26 4.22 4.89
CA PHE A 145 17.18 3.23 4.94
C PHE A 145 16.71 2.86 3.54
N TRP A 146 16.51 1.56 3.30
CA TRP A 146 16.13 1.01 2.00
C TRP A 146 14.95 0.07 2.14
N THR A 147 14.03 0.12 1.18
CA THR A 147 12.89 -0.79 1.07
C THR A 147 12.50 -0.99 -0.39
N TYR A 148 11.75 -2.03 -0.70
CA TYR A 148 11.25 -2.30 -2.06
C TYR A 148 10.13 -1.34 -2.49
N ALA A 149 9.43 -0.71 -1.56
CA ALA A 149 8.39 0.27 -1.84
C ALA A 149 8.20 1.25 -0.68
N ALA A 150 7.91 2.52 -1.01
CA ALA A 150 7.60 3.53 -0.02
C ALA A 150 6.30 3.19 0.73
N ARG A 151 6.12 3.78 1.92
CA ARG A 151 4.91 3.59 2.71
C ARG A 151 3.67 3.97 1.89
N ASN A 152 2.66 3.11 1.88
CA ASN A 152 1.43 3.26 1.08
C ASN A 152 1.64 3.25 -0.45
N GLU A 153 2.84 3.02 -0.97
CA GLU A 153 3.06 2.94 -2.41
C GLU A 153 2.22 1.80 -3.01
N GLU A 154 1.59 2.07 -4.15
CA GLU A 154 0.85 1.06 -4.90
C GLU A 154 1.76 0.50 -6.00
N ILE A 155 1.99 -0.81 -5.92
CA ILE A 155 2.70 -1.59 -6.93
C ILE A 155 1.64 -2.23 -7.83
N VAL A 156 1.50 -1.70 -9.04
CA VAL A 156 0.66 -2.30 -10.08
C VAL A 156 1.52 -3.21 -10.96
N ILE A 157 1.04 -4.43 -11.19
CA ILE A 157 1.65 -5.39 -12.10
C ILE A 157 0.63 -5.85 -13.14
N GLU A 158 0.95 -5.60 -14.40
CA GLU A 158 0.16 -5.99 -15.56
C GLU A 158 0.50 -7.44 -15.93
N LEU A 159 -0.51 -8.30 -15.98
CA LEU A 159 -0.42 -9.68 -16.43
C LEU A 159 -0.29 -9.71 -17.96
N ALA A 160 0.63 -10.53 -18.49
CA ALA A 160 0.76 -10.72 -19.92
C ALA A 160 -0.38 -11.60 -20.45
N ASP A 161 -0.90 -11.24 -21.63
CA ASP A 161 -1.84 -12.05 -22.40
C ASP A 161 -1.20 -13.35 -22.94
#